data_AF-A0A2T9Z7N5-F1
#
_entry.id   AF-A0A2T9Z7N5-F1
#
_cell.length_a   1.000
_cell.length_b   1.000
_cell.length_c   1.000
_cell.angle_alpha   90.00
_cell.angle_beta   90.00
_cell.angle_gamma   90.00
#
_symmetry.space_group_name_H-M   'P 1'
#
loop_
_entity.id
_entity.type
_entity.pdbx_description
1 polymer ?
#
loop_
_entity_poly.entity_id
_entity_poly.type
_entity_poly.pdbx_seq_one_letter_code
_entity_poly.pdbx_strand_id
1 'polypeptide(L)'
;MSRLVLSKFSPTAFSVKGATPKVYTQVKRNNTTSTDRGLASEKDSSASQEAIRADLSYFIPGVRGYSPEFPPPKNWNPVPKPKKALKKSEDLPPPSAFQKKELDPKTVLPRTLYRQKLTRLRYKYYKEYLENMTKKEELRLKKEKVEKEAREKKEEERVRKTQEYIEKVISDPFSPYNVLNPQGTTVLSNIETHPNTPNSSSEGTSAVSNDSQSADSPSARARDDEKDILLKPFEKVRPPRVTVSYPVEENELAKKIRAERRVEFEESVKTKKLETLVELFYETSSFVTYKNLDSKVEEFFKSNGLGFPFWSTMESNSHSENTFFNSREALSRKTLLSNVLNETSGPNQLAGLNYILEFSENKKNTSS
;
A
#
# COMPACT_ATOMS: atom_id res chain seq x y z
N MET A 1 21.02 33.27 44.61
CA MET A 1 21.09 32.06 45.46
C MET A 1 19.73 31.39 45.48
N SER A 2 19.60 30.19 44.90
CA SER A 2 18.62 29.14 45.24
C SER A 2 18.68 28.06 44.14
N ARG A 3 19.40 26.96 44.42
CA ARG A 3 19.39 25.76 43.59
C ARG A 3 18.40 24.78 44.21
N LEU A 4 17.32 24.47 43.49
CA LEU A 4 16.40 23.40 43.84
C LEU A 4 17.00 22.06 43.44
N VAL A 5 17.16 21.19 44.44
CA VAL A 5 17.72 19.84 44.34
C VAL A 5 16.61 18.89 43.90
N LEU A 6 16.77 18.26 42.73
CA LEU A 6 15.92 17.17 42.26
C LEU A 6 16.28 15.88 43.01
N SER A 7 15.33 15.38 43.80
CA SER A 7 15.41 14.08 44.47
C SER A 7 15.19 12.94 43.47
N LYS A 8 16.04 11.92 43.56
CA LYS A 8 16.01 10.71 42.74
C LYS A 8 14.95 9.76 43.29
N PHE A 9 13.91 9.47 42.52
CA PHE A 9 13.00 8.35 42.80
C PHE A 9 13.61 7.04 42.27
N SER A 10 13.79 6.05 43.14
CA SER A 10 14.20 4.70 42.77
C SER A 10 13.02 3.89 42.23
N PRO A 11 13.19 3.09 41.16
CA PRO A 11 12.14 2.19 40.71
C PRO A 11 12.07 0.95 41.62
N THR A 12 10.93 0.77 42.29
CA THR A 12 10.56 -0.46 42.98
C THR A 12 10.40 -1.61 41.98
N ALA A 13 11.21 -2.66 42.16
CA ALA A 13 11.15 -3.89 41.38
C ALA A 13 9.84 -4.64 41.62
N PHE A 14 9.02 -4.79 40.58
CA PHE A 14 7.82 -5.60 40.61
C PHE A 14 8.18 -7.07 40.34
N SER A 15 8.23 -7.86 41.42
CA SER A 15 8.45 -9.31 41.38
C SER A 15 7.18 -10.03 40.91
N VAL A 16 7.14 -10.46 39.64
CA VAL A 16 6.07 -11.31 39.11
C VAL A 16 6.28 -12.75 39.61
N LYS A 17 5.54 -13.13 40.66
CA LYS A 17 5.46 -14.52 41.15
C LYS A 17 4.52 -15.35 40.26
N GLY A 18 5.06 -16.46 39.74
CA GLY A 18 4.35 -17.74 39.66
C GLY A 18 3.30 -17.92 38.55
N ALA A 19 3.75 -18.14 37.32
CA ALA A 19 2.94 -18.86 36.33
C ALA A 19 3.13 -20.38 36.56
N THR A 20 2.11 -21.04 37.08
CA THR A 20 2.07 -22.51 37.17
C THR A 20 1.90 -23.11 35.77
N PRO A 21 2.61 -24.19 35.43
CA PRO A 21 2.45 -24.85 34.14
C PRO A 21 1.10 -25.56 34.07
N LYS A 22 0.31 -25.23 33.04
CA LYS A 22 -0.89 -26.00 32.68
C LYS A 22 -0.48 -27.39 32.22
N VAL A 23 -0.75 -28.38 33.06
CA VAL A 23 -0.68 -29.80 32.73
C VAL A 23 -1.71 -30.08 31.63
N TYR A 24 -1.23 -30.35 30.41
CA TYR A 24 -2.05 -30.86 29.33
C TYR A 24 -2.38 -32.33 29.63
N THR A 25 -3.61 -32.61 30.03
CA THR A 25 -4.15 -33.96 30.04
C THR A 25 -4.32 -34.43 28.59
N GLN A 26 -3.52 -35.42 28.20
CA GLN A 26 -3.69 -36.08 26.91
C GLN A 26 -4.98 -36.89 26.91
N VAL A 27 -5.93 -36.47 26.08
CA VAL A 27 -7.12 -37.24 25.73
C VAL A 27 -6.66 -38.40 24.85
N LYS A 28 -6.55 -39.60 25.43
CA LYS A 28 -6.39 -40.87 24.70
C LYS A 28 -7.60 -41.06 23.79
N ARG A 29 -7.37 -40.98 22.47
CA ARG A 29 -8.31 -41.48 21.46
C ARG A 29 -8.03 -42.96 21.28
N ASN A 30 -9.00 -43.79 21.64
CA ASN A 30 -9.00 -45.21 21.32
C ASN A 30 -9.58 -45.35 19.91
N ASN A 31 -8.72 -45.42 18.89
CA ASN A 31 -9.09 -45.96 17.59
C ASN A 31 -8.52 -47.37 17.51
N THR A 32 -9.38 -48.36 17.72
CA THR A 32 -9.11 -49.78 17.50
C THR A 32 -8.93 -50.02 16.01
N THR A 33 -7.71 -50.36 15.63
CA THR A 33 -7.34 -50.94 14.34
C THR A 33 -7.81 -52.40 14.31
N SER A 34 -8.82 -52.72 13.48
CA SER A 34 -9.02 -54.08 13.00
C SER A 34 -8.12 -54.29 11.79
N THR A 35 -7.09 -55.11 11.97
CA THR A 35 -6.34 -55.77 10.91
C THR A 35 -7.27 -56.68 10.13
N ASP A 36 -7.48 -56.39 8.85
CA ASP A 36 -7.82 -57.44 7.90
C ASP A 36 -6.91 -57.35 6.67
N ARG A 37 -6.33 -58.49 6.35
CA ARG A 37 -5.18 -58.69 5.47
C ARG A 37 -5.74 -59.06 4.10
N GLY A 38 -6.14 -58.06 3.33
CA GLY A 38 -6.64 -58.24 1.96
C GLY A 38 -5.61 -57.86 0.92
N LEU A 39 -5.08 -58.84 0.21
CA LEU A 39 -4.33 -58.70 -1.04
C LEU A 39 -5.18 -57.93 -2.08
N ALA A 40 -4.83 -56.67 -2.35
CA ALA A 40 -5.34 -55.92 -3.50
C ALA A 40 -4.27 -54.93 -3.96
N SER A 41 -3.25 -55.43 -4.66
CA SER A 41 -2.35 -54.61 -5.46
C SER A 41 -2.99 -54.36 -6.83
N GLU A 42 -2.73 -53.17 -7.38
CA GLU A 42 -2.82 -52.77 -8.80
C GLU A 42 -4.04 -51.95 -9.30
N LYS A 43 -5.06 -51.62 -8.50
CA LYS A 43 -6.18 -50.77 -8.98
C LYS A 43 -6.18 -49.28 -8.57
N ASP A 44 -5.23 -48.83 -7.75
CA ASP A 44 -5.19 -47.44 -7.28
C ASP A 44 -4.26 -46.50 -8.09
N SER A 45 -3.56 -47.01 -9.11
CA SER A 45 -2.63 -46.20 -9.91
C SER A 45 -3.31 -45.27 -10.92
N SER A 46 -4.54 -45.57 -11.35
CA SER A 46 -5.28 -44.74 -12.31
C SER A 46 -5.94 -43.51 -11.67
N ALA A 47 -6.46 -43.63 -10.45
CA ALA A 47 -7.03 -42.49 -9.70
C ALA A 47 -5.96 -41.44 -9.33
N SER A 48 -4.71 -41.86 -9.11
CA SER A 48 -3.59 -40.94 -8.92
C SER A 48 -3.18 -40.20 -10.19
N GLN A 49 -3.36 -40.77 -11.39
CA GLN A 49 -2.94 -40.14 -12.64
C GLN A 49 -3.87 -38.99 -13.07
N GLU A 50 -5.16 -39.04 -12.77
CA GLU A 50 -6.10 -37.94 -13.05
C GLU A 50 -5.91 -36.75 -12.08
N ALA A 51 -5.58 -37.00 -10.81
CA ALA A 51 -5.21 -35.94 -9.88
C ALA A 51 -3.93 -35.20 -10.32
N ILE A 52 -2.93 -35.93 -10.83
CA ILE A 52 -1.67 -35.35 -11.34
C ILE A 52 -1.92 -34.44 -12.56
N ARG A 53 -2.91 -34.74 -13.41
CA ARG A 53 -3.23 -33.89 -14.58
C ARG A 53 -3.91 -32.57 -14.21
N ALA A 54 -4.73 -32.53 -13.16
CA ALA A 54 -5.33 -31.28 -12.65
C ALA A 54 -4.29 -30.38 -11.92
N ASP A 55 -3.23 -30.99 -11.38
CA ASP A 55 -2.18 -30.33 -10.60
C ASP A 55 -1.15 -29.55 -11.44
N LEU A 56 -1.09 -29.77 -12.76
CA LEU A 56 -0.21 -29.02 -13.68
C LEU A 56 -0.52 -27.51 -13.71
N SER A 57 -1.74 -27.10 -13.36
CA SER A 57 -2.12 -25.67 -13.28
C SER A 57 -1.40 -24.93 -12.15
N TYR A 58 -1.00 -25.65 -11.09
CA TYR A 58 -0.32 -25.04 -9.95
C TYR A 58 1.19 -24.99 -10.13
N PHE A 59 1.75 -25.91 -10.92
CA PHE A 59 3.17 -26.02 -11.18
C PHE A 59 3.66 -24.93 -12.15
N ILE A 60 4.65 -24.16 -11.71
CA ILE A 60 5.39 -23.20 -12.53
C ILE A 60 6.87 -23.59 -12.40
N PRO A 61 7.52 -24.08 -13.48
CA PRO A 61 8.91 -24.51 -13.44
C PRO A 61 9.82 -23.43 -12.82
N GLY A 62 10.62 -23.82 -11.82
CA GLY A 62 11.56 -22.93 -11.13
C GLY A 62 10.94 -21.89 -10.18
N VAL A 63 9.60 -21.83 -10.05
CA VAL A 63 8.92 -20.81 -9.22
C VAL A 63 8.03 -21.43 -8.16
N ARG A 64 7.18 -22.41 -8.50
CA ARG A 64 6.11 -22.90 -7.61
C ARG A 64 5.71 -24.36 -7.91
N GLY A 65 5.40 -25.10 -6.85
CA GLY A 65 4.83 -26.45 -6.94
C GLY A 65 5.89 -27.54 -7.07
N TYR A 66 5.47 -28.79 -6.86
CA TYR A 66 6.29 -29.95 -7.14
C TYR A 66 6.30 -30.21 -8.65
N SER A 67 7.47 -30.57 -9.19
CA SER A 67 7.56 -30.99 -10.59
C SER A 67 6.70 -32.24 -10.81
N PRO A 68 6.01 -32.37 -11.96
CA PRO A 68 5.25 -33.57 -12.30
C PRO A 68 6.08 -34.86 -12.20
N GLU A 69 7.38 -34.79 -12.46
CA GLU A 69 8.31 -35.92 -12.40
C GLU A 69 8.79 -36.27 -10.98
N PHE A 70 8.67 -35.32 -10.05
CA PHE A 70 9.14 -35.45 -8.66
C PHE A 70 7.95 -35.35 -7.72
N PRO A 71 7.26 -36.48 -7.44
CA PRO A 71 6.08 -36.46 -6.59
C PRO A 71 6.41 -35.93 -5.19
N PRO A 72 5.46 -35.25 -4.52
CA PRO A 72 5.68 -34.76 -3.18
C PRO A 72 5.98 -35.91 -2.20
N PRO A 73 6.67 -35.63 -1.08
CA PRO A 73 6.88 -36.62 -0.03
C PRO A 73 5.57 -37.26 0.43
N LYS A 74 5.64 -38.53 0.85
CA LYS A 74 4.47 -39.27 1.35
C LYS A 74 3.74 -38.47 2.43
N ASN A 75 2.41 -38.33 2.27
CA ASN A 75 1.50 -37.54 3.13
C ASN A 75 1.54 -36.01 2.97
N TRP A 76 2.27 -35.46 2.00
CA TRP A 76 2.22 -34.03 1.67
C TRP A 76 1.23 -33.76 0.56
N ASN A 77 0.46 -32.69 0.69
CA ASN A 77 -0.41 -32.24 -0.39
C ASN A 77 0.45 -31.57 -1.49
N PRO A 78 0.34 -31.99 -2.77
CA PRO A 78 1.10 -31.40 -3.88
C PRO A 78 0.75 -29.92 -4.09
N VAL A 79 -0.54 -29.60 -3.91
CA VAL A 79 -1.09 -28.27 -4.06
C VAL A 79 -1.48 -27.72 -2.68
N PRO A 80 -1.16 -26.45 -2.37
CA PRO A 80 -1.63 -25.84 -1.15
C PRO A 80 -3.15 -25.85 -1.12
N LYS A 81 -3.70 -26.04 0.07
CA LYS A 81 -5.15 -26.05 0.26
C LYS A 81 -5.73 -24.72 -0.26
N PRO A 82 -6.80 -24.75 -1.07
CA PRO A 82 -7.42 -23.53 -1.55
C PRO A 82 -7.80 -22.65 -0.36
N LYS A 83 -7.59 -21.34 -0.49
CA LYS A 83 -8.01 -20.40 0.55
C LYS A 83 -9.52 -20.55 0.73
N LYS A 84 -9.97 -20.78 1.96
CA LYS A 84 -11.39 -20.87 2.28
C LYS A 84 -12.06 -19.57 1.81
N ALA A 85 -13.13 -19.69 1.02
CA ALA A 85 -13.91 -18.52 0.62
C ALA A 85 -14.39 -17.76 1.87
N LEU A 86 -14.44 -16.43 1.77
CA LEU A 86 -15.02 -15.61 2.83
C LEU A 86 -16.48 -16.02 3.03
N LYS A 87 -16.87 -16.21 4.29
CA LYS A 87 -18.25 -16.54 4.63
C LYS A 87 -19.14 -15.37 4.22
N LYS A 88 -20.22 -15.65 3.50
CA LYS A 88 -21.23 -14.62 3.22
C LYS A 88 -22.10 -14.39 4.45
N SER A 89 -22.77 -13.25 4.49
CA SER A 89 -23.79 -12.97 5.51
C SER A 89 -24.93 -13.98 5.49
N GLU A 90 -25.24 -14.55 4.31
CA GLU A 90 -26.24 -15.60 4.08
C GLU A 90 -25.82 -16.95 4.67
N ASP A 91 -24.51 -17.25 4.71
CA ASP A 91 -23.98 -18.50 5.25
C ASP A 91 -23.92 -18.51 6.78
N LEU A 92 -24.32 -17.41 7.43
CA LEU A 92 -24.39 -17.36 8.88
C LEU A 92 -25.54 -18.22 9.39
N PRO A 93 -25.30 -19.06 10.42
CA PRO A 93 -26.39 -19.78 11.04
C PRO A 93 -27.40 -18.77 11.63
N PRO A 94 -28.70 -19.06 11.59
CA PRO A 94 -29.71 -18.16 12.15
C PRO A 94 -29.44 -17.92 13.65
N PRO A 95 -29.90 -16.79 14.21
CA PRO A 95 -29.66 -16.47 15.61
C PRO A 95 -30.25 -17.58 16.49
N SER A 96 -29.47 -18.04 17.47
CA SER A 96 -29.86 -19.14 18.35
C SER A 96 -31.23 -18.89 19.00
N ALA A 97 -31.97 -19.95 19.33
CA ALA A 97 -33.28 -19.82 19.98
C ALA A 97 -33.23 -18.96 21.26
N PHE A 98 -32.14 -19.04 22.02
CA PHE A 98 -31.90 -18.21 23.20
C PHE A 98 -31.81 -16.71 22.88
N GLN A 99 -31.30 -16.33 21.70
CA GLN A 99 -31.30 -14.94 21.26
C GLN A 99 -32.70 -14.47 20.85
N LYS A 100 -33.55 -15.33 20.28
CA LYS A 100 -34.89 -14.95 19.84
C LYS A 100 -35.89 -14.81 20.98
N LYS A 101 -35.76 -15.62 22.04
CA LYS A 101 -36.69 -15.60 23.18
C LYS A 101 -36.67 -14.23 23.86
N GLU A 102 -37.81 -13.56 23.96
CA GLU A 102 -37.93 -12.39 24.84
C GLU A 102 -38.03 -12.88 26.29
N LEU A 103 -37.14 -12.37 27.13
CA LEU A 103 -37.06 -12.72 28.55
C LEU A 103 -37.61 -11.54 29.34
N ASP A 104 -38.60 -11.78 30.18
CA ASP A 104 -39.18 -10.72 31.00
C ASP A 104 -38.14 -10.22 32.02
N PRO A 105 -37.93 -8.89 32.12
CA PRO A 105 -36.91 -8.35 33.01
C PRO A 105 -37.24 -8.53 34.49
N LYS A 106 -38.49 -8.85 34.82
CA LYS A 106 -38.97 -9.05 36.20
C LYS A 106 -38.73 -10.46 36.71
N THR A 107 -38.75 -11.46 35.83
CA THR A 107 -38.65 -12.88 36.21
C THR A 107 -37.23 -13.42 36.08
N VAL A 108 -36.41 -12.81 35.23
CA VAL A 108 -35.08 -13.30 34.87
C VAL A 108 -33.98 -12.49 35.54
N LEU A 109 -32.92 -13.18 35.99
CA LEU A 109 -31.76 -12.56 36.62
C LEU A 109 -31.12 -11.49 35.70
N PRO A 110 -30.70 -10.34 36.23
CA PRO A 110 -30.08 -9.27 35.42
C PRO A 110 -28.86 -9.75 34.61
N ARG A 111 -28.06 -10.66 35.18
CA ARG A 111 -26.88 -11.25 34.54
C ARG A 111 -27.22 -12.02 33.27
N THR A 112 -28.33 -12.76 33.26
CA THR A 112 -28.76 -13.54 32.09
C THR A 112 -29.30 -12.63 30.98
N LEU A 113 -30.03 -11.57 31.33
CA LEU A 113 -30.46 -10.54 30.38
C LEU A 113 -29.26 -9.87 29.73
N TYR A 114 -28.24 -9.51 30.52
CA TYR A 114 -27.01 -8.92 29.99
C TYR A 114 -26.28 -9.85 29.03
N ARG A 115 -26.11 -11.14 29.38
CA ARG A 115 -25.50 -12.15 28.50
C ARG A 115 -26.28 -12.30 27.19
N GLN A 116 -27.61 -12.30 27.26
CA GLN A 116 -28.45 -12.36 26.08
C GLN A 116 -28.27 -11.14 25.18
N LYS A 117 -28.29 -9.93 25.75
CA LYS A 117 -28.04 -8.67 25.04
C LYS A 117 -26.68 -8.68 24.34
N LEU A 118 -25.61 -9.10 25.03
CA LEU A 118 -24.28 -9.22 24.44
C LEU A 118 -24.25 -10.22 23.28
N THR A 119 -24.92 -11.36 23.43
CA THR A 119 -24.94 -12.39 22.38
C THR A 119 -25.66 -11.89 21.12
N ARG A 120 -26.80 -11.20 21.30
CA ARG A 120 -27.51 -10.51 20.20
C ARG A 120 -26.62 -9.46 19.53
N LEU A 121 -25.92 -8.66 20.32
CA LEU A 121 -25.03 -7.61 19.81
C LEU A 121 -23.87 -8.19 19.01
N ARG A 122 -23.21 -9.24 19.51
CA ARG A 122 -22.14 -9.94 18.78
C ARG A 122 -22.61 -10.50 17.45
N TYR A 123 -23.80 -11.12 17.42
CA TYR A 123 -24.38 -11.64 16.19
C TYR A 123 -24.65 -10.52 15.18
N LYS A 124 -25.29 -9.43 15.63
CA LYS A 124 -25.57 -8.25 14.79
C LYS A 124 -24.28 -7.67 14.20
N TYR A 125 -23.28 -7.41 15.04
CA TYR A 125 -21.99 -6.87 14.61
C TYR A 125 -21.27 -7.78 13.61
N TYR A 126 -21.27 -9.08 13.85
CA TYR A 126 -20.63 -10.04 12.94
C TYR A 126 -21.35 -10.11 11.58
N LYS A 127 -22.69 -10.04 11.58
CA LYS A 127 -23.48 -9.96 10.35
C LYS A 127 -23.16 -8.69 9.56
N GLU A 128 -23.20 -7.53 10.20
CA GLU A 128 -22.85 -6.24 9.58
C GLU A 128 -21.39 -6.22 9.08
N TYR A 129 -20.47 -6.82 9.82
CA TYR A 129 -19.07 -6.95 9.40
C TYR A 129 -18.94 -7.74 8.09
N LEU A 130 -19.63 -8.88 7.95
CA LEU A 130 -19.60 -9.66 6.71
C LEU A 130 -20.24 -8.91 5.54
N GLU A 131 -21.38 -8.25 5.75
CA GLU A 131 -22.02 -7.41 4.72
C GLU A 131 -21.13 -6.24 4.28
N ASN A 132 -20.38 -5.64 5.21
CA ASN A 132 -19.44 -4.58 4.88
C ASN A 132 -18.22 -5.11 4.11
N MET A 133 -17.77 -6.33 4.42
CA MET A 133 -16.68 -6.98 3.67
C MET A 133 -17.10 -7.31 2.24
N THR A 134 -18.30 -7.85 2.02
CA THR A 134 -18.79 -8.14 0.66
C THR A 134 -18.96 -6.85 -0.16
N LYS A 135 -19.55 -5.80 0.42
CA LYS A 135 -19.65 -4.48 -0.23
C LYS A 135 -18.29 -3.91 -0.61
N LYS A 136 -17.28 -4.04 0.26
CA LYS A 136 -15.91 -3.60 -0.04
C LYS A 136 -15.29 -4.37 -1.20
N GLU A 137 -15.50 -5.68 -1.27
CA GLU A 137 -15.01 -6.51 -2.38
C GLU A 137 -15.70 -6.16 -3.69
N GLU A 138 -17.01 -5.96 -3.68
CA GLU A 138 -17.77 -5.51 -4.86
C GLU A 138 -17.26 -4.15 -5.38
N LEU A 139 -17.03 -3.20 -4.48
CA LEU A 139 -16.45 -1.91 -4.84
C LEU A 139 -15.03 -2.06 -5.43
N ARG A 140 -14.21 -2.96 -4.86
CA ARG A 140 -12.87 -3.24 -5.38
C ARG A 140 -12.94 -3.81 -6.80
N LEU A 141 -13.82 -4.80 -7.03
CA LEU A 141 -14.02 -5.41 -8.34
C LEU A 141 -14.54 -4.40 -9.37
N LYS A 142 -15.45 -3.50 -8.98
CA LYS A 142 -15.92 -2.42 -9.85
C LYS A 142 -14.79 -1.47 -10.24
N LYS A 143 -13.94 -1.07 -9.27
CA LYS A 143 -12.77 -0.21 -9.54
C LYS A 143 -11.78 -0.88 -10.49
N GLU A 144 -11.48 -2.17 -10.27
CA GLU A 144 -10.58 -2.94 -11.11
C GLU A 144 -11.08 -3.06 -12.55
N LYS A 145 -12.39 -3.27 -12.74
CA LYS A 145 -13.01 -3.28 -14.08
C LYS A 145 -12.89 -1.92 -14.78
N VAL A 146 -13.23 -0.84 -14.10
CA VAL A 146 -13.12 0.52 -14.66
C VAL A 146 -11.67 0.86 -15.01
N GLU A 147 -10.71 0.47 -14.16
CA GLU A 147 -9.30 0.67 -14.43
C GLU A 147 -8.83 -0.14 -15.64
N LYS A 148 -9.27 -1.39 -15.77
CA LYS A 148 -8.95 -2.26 -16.91
C LYS A 148 -9.50 -1.68 -18.21
N GLU A 149 -10.76 -1.28 -18.24
CA GLU A 149 -11.39 -0.64 -19.40
C GLU A 149 -10.66 0.67 -19.78
N ALA A 150 -10.22 1.46 -18.80
CA ALA A 150 -9.44 2.67 -19.05
C ALA A 150 -8.05 2.38 -19.63
N ARG A 151 -7.42 1.25 -19.25
CA ARG A 151 -6.15 0.81 -19.84
C ARG A 151 -6.34 0.31 -21.27
N GLU A 152 -7.36 -0.52 -21.50
CA GLU A 152 -7.70 -1.04 -22.83
C GLU A 152 -7.96 0.12 -23.82
N LYS A 153 -8.75 1.13 -23.43
CA LYS A 153 -8.97 2.34 -24.25
C LYS A 153 -7.68 3.11 -24.57
N LYS A 154 -6.76 3.24 -23.61
CA LYS A 154 -5.47 3.91 -23.84
C LYS A 154 -4.58 3.10 -24.78
N GLU A 155 -4.64 1.78 -24.73
CA GLU A 155 -3.91 0.90 -25.64
C GLU A 155 -4.48 0.99 -27.05
N GLU A 156 -5.81 0.97 -27.20
CA GLU A 156 -6.50 1.18 -28.48
C GLU A 156 -6.16 2.54 -29.11
N GLU A 157 -6.16 3.62 -28.33
CA GLU A 157 -5.74 4.94 -28.80
C GLU A 157 -4.28 4.96 -29.26
N ARG A 158 -3.38 4.24 -28.58
CA ARG A 158 -1.97 4.12 -29.00
C ARG A 158 -1.87 3.36 -30.32
N VAL A 159 -2.55 2.23 -30.42
CA VAL A 159 -2.58 1.42 -31.65
C VAL A 159 -3.11 2.25 -32.82
N ARG A 160 -4.22 2.98 -32.61
CA ARG A 160 -4.79 3.87 -33.62
C ARG A 160 -3.81 4.97 -34.05
N LYS A 161 -3.14 5.64 -33.10
CA LYS A 161 -2.11 6.65 -33.41
C LYS A 161 -0.94 6.06 -34.21
N THR A 162 -0.52 4.84 -33.89
CA THR A 162 0.54 4.16 -34.66
C THR A 162 0.07 3.80 -36.07
N GLN A 163 -1.18 3.38 -36.24
CA GLN A 163 -1.76 3.13 -37.57
C GLN A 163 -1.84 4.41 -38.39
N GLU A 164 -2.38 5.50 -37.83
CA GLU A 164 -2.45 6.81 -38.48
C GLU A 164 -1.06 7.35 -38.85
N TYR A 165 -0.04 7.11 -38.00
CA TYR A 165 1.35 7.46 -38.30
C TYR A 165 1.90 6.64 -39.47
N ILE A 166 1.71 5.31 -39.46
CA ILE A 166 2.16 4.42 -40.53
C ILE A 166 1.49 4.80 -41.85
N GLU A 167 0.18 5.06 -41.85
CA GLU A 167 -0.56 5.52 -43.04
C GLU A 167 0.01 6.82 -43.59
N LYS A 168 0.30 7.80 -42.72
CA LYS A 168 0.94 9.06 -43.13
C LYS A 168 2.31 8.83 -43.76
N VAL A 169 3.15 8.01 -43.10
CA VAL A 169 4.50 7.68 -43.59
C VAL A 169 4.46 6.93 -44.93
N ILE A 170 3.48 6.05 -45.15
CA ILE A 170 3.33 5.35 -46.43
C ILE A 170 2.80 6.29 -47.52
N SER A 171 1.86 7.18 -47.17
CA SER A 171 1.26 8.12 -48.13
C SER A 171 2.20 9.24 -48.58
N ASP A 172 3.20 9.58 -47.75
CA ASP A 172 4.18 10.62 -48.05
C ASP A 172 5.23 10.08 -49.04
N PRO A 173 5.31 10.62 -50.27
CA PRO A 173 6.30 10.19 -51.26
C PRO A 173 7.75 10.48 -50.83
N PHE A 174 7.97 11.37 -49.86
CA PHE A 174 9.30 11.72 -49.35
C PHE A 174 9.62 11.10 -47.98
N SER A 175 8.77 10.19 -47.48
CA SER A 175 9.03 9.54 -46.20
C SER A 175 10.26 8.62 -46.28
N PRO A 176 10.96 8.39 -45.15
CA PRO A 176 12.14 7.52 -45.11
C PRO A 176 11.87 6.10 -45.64
N TYR A 177 10.64 5.61 -45.50
CA TYR A 177 10.24 4.28 -45.98
C TYR A 177 10.08 4.22 -47.50
N ASN A 178 9.67 5.32 -48.15
CA ASN A 178 9.51 5.37 -49.61
C ASN A 178 10.78 5.85 -50.33
N VAL A 179 11.67 6.55 -49.63
CA VAL A 179 12.90 7.10 -50.21
C VAL A 179 14.04 6.07 -50.24
N LEU A 180 13.98 4.98 -49.46
CA LEU A 180 14.98 3.91 -49.49
C LEU A 180 14.62 2.82 -50.50
N ASN A 181 15.52 2.54 -51.45
CA ASN A 181 15.49 1.29 -52.23
C ASN A 181 15.66 0.08 -51.29
N PRO A 182 15.29 -1.16 -51.69
CA PRO A 182 15.51 -2.38 -50.89
C PRO A 182 16.98 -2.64 -50.52
N GLN A 183 17.92 -1.95 -51.18
CA GLN A 183 19.36 -1.95 -50.90
C GLN A 183 19.78 -0.93 -49.82
N GLY A 184 18.84 -0.15 -49.26
CA GLY A 184 19.10 0.85 -48.22
C GLY A 184 19.61 2.21 -48.72
N THR A 185 19.76 2.40 -50.03
CA THR A 185 20.24 3.65 -50.64
C THR A 185 19.06 4.59 -50.90
N THR A 186 19.15 5.84 -50.44
CA THR A 186 18.15 6.88 -50.68
C THR A 186 18.09 7.24 -52.17
N VAL A 187 16.92 7.41 -52.77
CA VAL A 187 16.76 7.85 -54.19
C VAL A 187 17.50 9.17 -54.49
N LEU A 188 17.79 9.97 -53.47
CA LEU A 188 18.57 11.21 -53.55
C LEU A 188 20.10 11.01 -53.57
N SER A 189 20.63 9.80 -53.31
CA SER A 189 22.08 9.56 -53.32
C SER A 189 22.69 9.49 -54.72
N ASN A 190 21.85 9.52 -55.78
CA ASN A 190 22.30 9.52 -57.18
C ASN A 190 22.26 10.91 -57.82
N ILE A 191 22.09 12.00 -57.04
CA ILE A 191 22.38 13.33 -57.57
C ILE A 191 23.90 13.41 -57.72
N GLU A 192 24.37 13.19 -58.95
CA GLU A 192 25.74 13.43 -59.36
C GLU A 192 26.12 14.87 -58.99
N THR A 193 26.80 15.03 -57.86
CA THR A 193 27.53 16.25 -57.54
C THR A 193 28.62 16.39 -58.60
N HIS A 194 28.33 17.13 -59.67
CA HIS A 194 29.34 17.56 -60.62
C HIS A 194 30.47 18.30 -59.86
N PRO A 195 31.73 17.80 -59.90
CA PRO A 195 32.86 18.53 -59.34
C PRO A 195 33.37 19.53 -60.39
N ASN A 196 33.05 20.80 -60.20
CA ASN A 196 33.70 21.96 -60.82
C ASN A 196 33.64 23.05 -59.73
N THR A 197 34.69 23.69 -59.21
CA THR A 197 36.07 23.96 -59.65
C THR A 197 36.85 24.49 -58.40
N PRO A 198 38.11 24.98 -58.45
CA PRO A 198 39.12 24.75 -57.41
C PRO A 198 39.41 25.96 -56.49
N ASN A 199 40.18 25.71 -55.44
CA ASN A 199 41.06 26.61 -54.68
C ASN A 199 40.74 28.11 -54.61
N SER A 200 40.44 28.61 -53.41
CA SER A 200 41.12 29.81 -52.90
C SER A 200 41.25 29.78 -51.38
N SER A 201 42.47 30.08 -50.96
CA SER A 201 42.94 30.41 -49.62
C SER A 201 42.26 31.65 -49.03
N SER A 202 42.00 31.67 -47.72
CA SER A 202 42.67 32.57 -46.76
C SER A 202 42.00 32.55 -45.37
N GLU A 203 42.81 32.29 -44.35
CA GLU A 203 42.90 32.97 -43.04
C GLU A 203 41.65 33.40 -42.26
N GLY A 204 41.62 33.02 -40.98
CA GLY A 204 40.71 33.61 -39.98
C GLY A 204 40.75 32.92 -38.61
N THR A 205 41.80 33.22 -37.85
CA THR A 205 42.06 32.97 -36.41
C THR A 205 40.86 32.93 -35.45
N SER A 206 40.91 32.04 -34.44
CA SER A 206 40.73 32.26 -32.97
C SER A 206 40.40 30.92 -32.28
N ALA A 207 41.36 30.21 -31.69
CA ALA A 207 41.70 30.29 -30.25
C ALA A 207 40.48 30.14 -29.32
N VAL A 208 40.26 28.94 -28.75
CA VAL A 208 40.20 28.70 -27.30
C VAL A 208 40.56 27.23 -27.03
N SER A 209 41.71 27.08 -26.38
CA SER A 209 42.20 25.94 -25.64
C SER A 209 41.27 25.55 -24.48
N ASN A 210 41.07 24.24 -24.28
CA ASN A 210 41.28 23.66 -22.95
C ASN A 210 41.64 22.18 -23.08
N ASP A 211 42.95 21.99 -23.06
CA ASP A 211 43.64 20.76 -22.71
C ASP A 211 43.42 20.47 -21.22
N SER A 212 43.05 19.24 -20.90
CA SER A 212 43.28 18.63 -19.59
C SER A 212 43.29 17.11 -19.76
N GLN A 213 44.41 16.67 -20.31
CA GLN A 213 45.15 15.47 -19.92
C GLN A 213 44.67 14.80 -18.61
N SER A 214 44.30 13.53 -18.72
CA SER A 214 44.86 12.51 -17.83
C SER A 214 44.88 11.19 -18.60
N ALA A 215 45.98 11.00 -19.30
CA ALA A 215 46.44 9.69 -19.73
C ALA A 215 46.97 8.97 -18.49
N ASP A 216 46.34 7.86 -18.12
CA ASP A 216 46.99 6.80 -17.36
C ASP A 216 46.91 5.50 -18.17
N SER A 217 48.09 5.16 -18.70
CA SER A 217 48.60 3.89 -19.20
C SER A 217 47.67 2.67 -19.26
N PRO A 218 47.54 1.99 -20.42
CA PRO A 218 47.04 0.63 -20.48
C PRO A 218 48.17 -0.33 -20.06
N SER A 219 48.15 -0.75 -18.79
CA SER A 219 49.01 -1.82 -18.30
C SER A 219 48.66 -3.14 -18.99
N ALA A 220 49.57 -3.58 -19.85
CA ALA A 220 49.65 -4.93 -20.38
C ALA A 220 49.48 -5.99 -19.27
N ARG A 221 48.44 -6.81 -19.37
CA ARG A 221 48.37 -8.20 -18.90
C ARG A 221 47.00 -8.80 -19.22
N ALA A 222 47.00 -10.10 -19.51
CA ALA A 222 45.85 -10.96 -19.84
C ALA A 222 45.37 -10.91 -21.30
N ARG A 223 46.28 -11.23 -22.23
CA ARG A 223 45.93 -12.23 -23.24
C ARG A 223 46.11 -13.57 -22.54
N ASP A 224 45.00 -14.19 -22.15
CA ASP A 224 44.82 -15.64 -22.04
C ASP A 224 43.33 -15.86 -21.73
N ASP A 225 42.73 -16.82 -22.45
CA ASP A 225 41.51 -17.54 -22.10
C ASP A 225 40.12 -16.96 -22.47
N GLU A 226 39.88 -16.64 -23.74
CA GLU A 226 38.51 -16.54 -24.29
C GLU A 226 37.78 -17.90 -24.39
N LYS A 227 38.44 -19.03 -24.08
CA LYS A 227 37.85 -20.38 -24.15
C LYS A 227 37.41 -20.97 -22.81
N ASP A 228 37.63 -20.28 -21.70
CA ASP A 228 37.39 -20.80 -20.34
C ASP A 228 36.21 -20.14 -19.60
N ILE A 229 35.40 -19.34 -20.33
CA ILE A 229 34.21 -18.67 -19.78
C ILE A 229 33.05 -19.67 -19.57
N LEU A 230 33.08 -20.84 -20.20
CA LEU A 230 31.98 -21.81 -20.17
C LEU A 230 31.99 -22.77 -18.95
N LEU A 231 33.03 -22.76 -18.11
CA LEU A 231 33.21 -23.76 -17.06
C LEU A 231 33.36 -23.21 -15.63
N LYS A 232 33.28 -21.89 -15.43
CA LYS A 232 33.33 -21.32 -14.08
C LYS A 232 31.93 -21.30 -13.44
N PRO A 233 31.74 -21.89 -12.24
CA PRO A 233 30.47 -21.83 -11.53
C PRO A 233 30.13 -20.37 -11.24
N PHE A 234 28.92 -19.96 -11.61
CA PHE A 234 28.38 -18.60 -11.64
C PHE A 234 28.79 -17.71 -10.45
N GLU A 235 29.96 -17.06 -10.53
CA GLU A 235 30.19 -15.84 -9.78
C GLU A 235 29.24 -14.78 -10.34
N LYS A 236 28.59 -14.01 -9.45
CA LYS A 236 27.56 -13.01 -9.78
C LYS A 236 28.08 -12.01 -10.82
N VAL A 237 27.86 -12.32 -12.10
CA VAL A 237 28.21 -11.44 -13.22
C VAL A 237 27.41 -10.15 -13.03
N ARG A 238 28.11 -9.04 -12.82
CA ARG A 238 27.45 -7.74 -12.74
C ARG A 238 26.78 -7.48 -14.08
N PRO A 239 25.52 -7.01 -14.11
CA PRO A 239 24.86 -6.72 -15.36
C PRO A 239 25.72 -5.74 -16.18
N PRO A 240 25.75 -5.89 -17.52
CA PRO A 240 26.52 -5.02 -18.39
C PRO A 240 26.09 -3.57 -18.17
N ARG A 241 27.07 -2.66 -18.05
CA ARG A 241 26.81 -1.23 -17.92
C ARG A 241 26.29 -0.70 -19.25
N VAL A 242 24.97 -0.57 -19.37
CA VAL A 242 24.33 0.03 -20.54
C VAL A 242 24.39 1.56 -20.38
N THR A 243 25.21 2.22 -21.19
CA THR A 243 25.18 3.68 -21.34
C THR A 243 24.15 4.02 -22.39
N VAL A 244 22.98 4.49 -21.98
CA VAL A 244 21.95 4.99 -22.90
C VAL A 244 22.28 6.44 -23.23
N SER A 245 22.71 6.71 -24.46
CA SER A 245 22.86 8.07 -24.97
C SER A 245 21.50 8.59 -25.40
N TYR A 246 20.90 9.48 -24.62
CA TYR A 246 19.68 10.18 -25.01
C TYR A 246 20.02 11.39 -25.89
N PRO A 247 19.27 11.63 -26.98
CA PRO A 247 19.39 12.85 -27.78
C PRO A 247 19.23 14.09 -26.90
N VAL A 248 20.06 15.11 -27.13
CA VAL A 248 20.07 16.36 -26.34
C VAL A 248 18.69 17.04 -26.38
N GLU A 249 18.04 17.03 -27.55
CA GLU A 249 16.72 17.64 -27.76
C GLU A 249 15.62 16.99 -26.92
N GLU A 250 15.58 15.65 -26.86
CA GLU A 250 14.61 14.92 -26.04
C GLU A 250 14.78 15.23 -24.55
N ASN A 251 16.04 15.36 -24.10
CA ASN A 251 16.36 15.73 -22.73
C ASN A 251 15.90 17.15 -22.39
N GLU A 252 16.03 18.09 -23.33
CA GLU A 252 15.53 19.46 -23.15
C GLU A 252 14.01 19.51 -23.07
N LEU A 253 13.31 18.78 -23.94
CA LEU A 253 11.84 18.66 -23.89
C LEU A 253 11.39 18.03 -22.57
N ALA A 254 12.04 16.93 -22.16
CA ALA A 254 11.75 16.29 -20.88
C ALA A 254 12.00 17.24 -19.69
N LYS A 255 13.03 18.10 -19.77
CA LYS A 255 13.33 19.11 -18.75
C LYS A 255 12.24 20.19 -18.69
N LYS A 256 11.76 20.68 -19.85
CA LYS A 256 10.64 21.65 -19.93
C LYS A 256 9.37 21.07 -19.34
N ILE A 257 8.99 19.85 -19.72
CA ILE A 257 7.82 19.15 -19.16
C ILE A 257 7.92 18.98 -17.64
N ARG A 258 9.12 18.64 -17.12
CA ARG A 258 9.34 18.54 -15.67
C ARG A 258 9.17 19.89 -14.97
N ALA A 259 9.58 20.98 -15.60
CA ALA A 259 9.41 22.33 -15.06
C ALA A 259 7.93 22.74 -15.06
N GLU A 260 7.21 22.53 -16.16
CA GLU A 260 5.78 22.81 -16.27
C GLU A 260 4.98 22.05 -15.20
N ARG A 261 5.20 20.73 -15.06
CA ARG A 261 4.55 19.94 -14.01
C ARG A 261 4.84 20.42 -12.61
N ARG A 262 6.04 20.97 -12.37
CA ARG A 262 6.38 21.54 -11.06
C ARG A 262 5.57 22.81 -10.79
N VAL A 263 5.45 23.69 -11.79
CA VAL A 263 4.65 24.92 -11.70
C VAL A 263 3.17 24.57 -11.51
N GLU A 264 2.61 23.68 -12.32
CA GLU A 264 1.22 23.21 -12.19
C GLU A 264 0.94 22.62 -10.79
N PHE A 265 1.87 21.82 -10.27
CA PHE A 265 1.74 21.27 -8.93
C PHE A 265 1.73 22.37 -7.87
N GLU A 266 2.65 23.34 -7.95
CA GLU A 266 2.70 24.47 -7.03
C GLU A 266 1.44 25.33 -7.09
N GLU A 267 0.91 25.58 -8.27
CA GLU A 267 -0.36 26.28 -8.47
C GLU A 267 -1.53 25.51 -7.84
N SER A 268 -1.62 24.20 -8.07
CA SER A 268 -2.66 23.36 -7.45
C SER A 268 -2.60 23.34 -5.91
N VAL A 269 -1.39 23.48 -5.34
CA VAL A 269 -1.21 23.58 -3.89
C VAL A 269 -1.61 24.97 -3.40
N LYS A 270 -1.33 26.03 -4.15
CA LYS A 270 -1.76 27.40 -3.83
C LYS A 270 -3.27 27.53 -3.87
N THR A 271 -3.93 26.99 -4.89
CA THR A 271 -5.40 27.05 -5.00
C THR A 271 -6.07 26.32 -3.85
N LYS A 272 -5.63 25.10 -3.51
CA LYS A 272 -6.13 24.37 -2.33
C LYS A 272 -5.96 25.15 -1.04
N LYS A 273 -4.81 25.81 -0.84
CA LYS A 273 -4.60 26.66 0.34
C LYS A 273 -5.57 27.84 0.38
N LEU A 274 -5.82 28.48 -0.76
CA LEU A 274 -6.78 29.58 -0.85
C LEU A 274 -8.21 29.09 -0.56
N GLU A 275 -8.60 27.94 -1.11
CA GLU A 275 -9.89 27.31 -0.83
C GLU A 275 -10.06 27.03 0.67
N THR A 276 -9.06 26.45 1.32
CA THR A 276 -9.08 26.23 2.78
C THR A 276 -9.14 27.53 3.57
N LEU A 277 -8.45 28.59 3.13
CA LEU A 277 -8.53 29.90 3.79
C LEU A 277 -9.91 30.55 3.63
N VAL A 278 -10.56 30.36 2.48
CA VAL A 278 -11.92 30.83 2.23
C VAL A 278 -12.92 30.04 3.08
N GLU A 279 -12.77 28.73 3.20
CA GLU A 279 -13.56 27.89 4.10
C GLU A 279 -13.40 28.35 5.56
N LEU A 280 -12.15 28.54 6.01
CA LEU A 280 -11.85 29.09 7.33
C LEU A 280 -12.48 30.47 7.54
N PHE A 281 -12.49 31.33 6.51
CA PHE A 281 -13.12 32.65 6.58
C PHE A 281 -14.63 32.55 6.80
N TYR A 282 -15.34 31.64 6.13
CA TYR A 282 -16.76 31.41 6.38
C TYR A 282 -17.02 30.83 7.78
N GLU A 283 -16.09 30.02 8.28
CA GLU A 283 -16.11 29.49 9.65
C GLU A 283 -15.76 30.54 10.71
N THR A 284 -15.22 31.73 10.36
CA THR A 284 -14.88 32.76 11.36
C THR A 284 -16.05 33.19 12.24
N SER A 285 -17.29 33.04 11.75
CA SER A 285 -18.50 33.33 12.51
C SER A 285 -18.70 32.41 13.72
N SER A 286 -18.14 31.19 13.68
CA SER A 286 -18.19 30.25 14.80
C SER A 286 -17.09 30.51 15.82
N PHE A 287 -16.02 31.24 15.47
CA PHE A 287 -14.82 31.38 16.30
C PHE A 287 -15.12 31.93 17.68
N VAL A 288 -14.37 31.43 18.66
CA VAL A 288 -14.48 31.87 20.04
C VAL A 288 -13.98 33.32 20.18
N THR A 289 -14.89 34.19 20.58
CA THR A 289 -14.67 35.56 21.01
C THR A 289 -15.02 35.67 22.48
N TYR A 290 -14.49 36.69 23.17
CA TYR A 290 -14.82 36.93 24.58
C TYR A 290 -16.34 37.03 24.86
N LYS A 291 -17.13 37.37 23.85
CA LYS A 291 -18.59 37.51 23.97
C LYS A 291 -19.35 36.20 23.80
N ASN A 292 -18.81 35.21 23.09
CA ASN A 292 -19.49 33.93 22.81
C ASN A 292 -18.87 32.73 23.54
N LEU A 293 -17.79 32.95 24.30
CA LEU A 293 -17.04 31.92 25.02
C LEU A 293 -17.94 31.13 25.97
N ASP A 294 -18.71 31.81 26.82
CA ASP A 294 -19.59 31.14 27.80
C ASP A 294 -20.67 30.30 27.11
N SER A 295 -21.30 30.83 26.05
CA SER A 295 -22.31 30.11 25.27
C SER A 295 -21.75 28.84 24.61
N LYS A 296 -20.53 28.91 24.05
CA LYS A 296 -19.85 27.77 23.43
C LYS A 296 -19.43 26.72 24.45
N VAL A 297 -18.96 27.15 25.62
CA VAL A 297 -18.64 26.28 26.74
C VAL A 297 -19.89 25.53 27.18
N GLU A 298 -21.02 26.24 27.37
CA GLU A 298 -22.30 25.61 27.70
C GLU A 298 -22.78 24.62 26.64
N GLU A 299 -22.69 24.98 25.36
CA GLU A 299 -23.07 24.12 24.23
C GLU A 299 -22.23 22.83 24.20
N PHE A 300 -20.92 22.92 24.46
CA PHE A 300 -20.04 21.76 24.58
C PHE A 300 -20.47 20.82 25.72
N PHE A 301 -20.78 21.38 26.90
CA PHE A 301 -21.25 20.58 28.03
C PHE A 301 -22.64 19.97 27.80
N LYS A 302 -23.52 20.66 27.06
CA LYS A 302 -24.86 20.17 26.69
C LYS A 302 -24.81 19.07 25.61
N SER A 303 -24.02 19.29 24.54
CA SER A 303 -23.97 18.42 23.36
C SER A 303 -23.28 17.08 23.61
N ASN A 304 -22.25 17.06 24.45
CA ASN A 304 -21.49 15.83 24.67
C ASN A 304 -22.21 14.78 25.51
N GLY A 305 -23.36 15.07 26.14
CA GLY A 305 -24.09 14.12 26.99
C GLY A 305 -23.26 13.53 28.15
N LEU A 306 -22.03 14.01 28.30
CA LEU A 306 -21.06 13.60 29.30
C LEU A 306 -21.34 14.48 30.50
N GLY A 307 -22.34 14.08 31.29
CA GLY A 307 -22.45 14.55 32.65
C GLY A 307 -21.09 14.34 33.29
N PHE A 308 -20.40 15.43 33.63
CA PHE A 308 -19.32 15.34 34.60
C PHE A 308 -19.96 14.62 35.78
N PRO A 309 -19.43 13.46 36.21
CA PRO A 309 -19.93 12.84 37.41
C PRO A 309 -19.81 13.93 38.48
N PHE A 310 -20.96 14.39 38.96
CA PHE A 310 -21.01 15.33 40.07
C PHE A 310 -20.17 14.71 41.19
N TRP A 311 -19.56 15.51 42.06
CA TRP A 311 -18.65 14.98 43.10
C TRP A 311 -19.27 13.81 43.89
N SER A 312 -20.59 13.85 44.12
CA SER A 312 -21.37 12.75 44.72
C SER A 312 -21.36 11.44 43.92
N THR A 313 -21.35 11.51 42.59
CA THR A 313 -21.29 10.34 41.71
C THR A 313 -19.88 9.75 41.63
N MET A 314 -18.84 10.58 41.77
CA MET A 314 -17.45 10.11 41.93
C MET A 314 -17.24 9.37 43.25
N GLU A 315 -17.82 9.87 44.35
CA GLU A 315 -17.72 9.24 45.66
C GLU A 315 -18.36 7.83 45.68
N SER A 316 -19.56 7.69 45.09
CA SER A 316 -20.23 6.39 44.96
C SER A 316 -19.53 5.40 44.03
N ASN A 317 -18.76 5.89 43.05
CA ASN A 317 -18.04 5.05 42.09
C ASN A 317 -16.62 4.68 42.51
N SER A 318 -16.09 5.31 43.57
CA SER A 318 -14.75 5.03 44.12
C SER A 318 -14.58 3.59 44.62
N HIS A 319 -15.68 2.90 44.94
CA HIS A 319 -15.68 1.49 45.34
C HIS A 319 -15.78 0.51 44.16
N SER A 320 -15.96 1.00 42.93
CA SER A 320 -15.87 0.20 41.71
C SER A 320 -14.55 0.54 41.00
N GLU A 321 -13.60 -0.40 41.00
CA GLU A 321 -12.19 -0.24 40.58
C GLU A 321 -11.94 0.19 39.11
N ASN A 322 -12.93 0.72 38.39
CA ASN A 322 -12.85 0.89 36.93
C ASN A 322 -13.26 2.29 36.42
N THR A 323 -13.25 3.33 37.27
CA THR A 323 -13.69 4.69 36.89
C THR A 323 -12.60 5.77 36.89
N PHE A 324 -11.33 5.42 37.11
CA PHE A 324 -10.25 6.33 36.76
C PHE A 324 -10.11 6.35 35.24
N PHE A 325 -10.34 7.51 34.62
CA PHE A 325 -10.12 7.69 33.18
C PHE A 325 -8.76 7.13 32.82
N ASN A 326 -8.75 6.14 31.92
CA ASN A 326 -7.51 5.54 31.46
C ASN A 326 -6.62 6.69 30.93
N SER A 327 -5.32 6.70 31.24
CA SER A 327 -4.43 7.84 30.89
C SER A 327 -4.52 8.23 29.41
N ARG A 328 -4.73 7.22 28.55
CA ARG A 328 -4.98 7.36 27.11
C ARG A 328 -6.29 8.08 26.77
N GLU A 329 -7.35 7.84 27.53
CA GLU A 329 -8.65 8.49 27.37
C GLU A 329 -8.59 9.94 27.85
N ALA A 330 -7.89 10.22 28.95
CA ALA A 330 -7.65 11.59 29.42
C ALA A 330 -6.87 12.41 28.38
N LEU A 331 -5.84 11.83 27.76
CA LEU A 331 -5.12 12.43 26.65
C LEU A 331 -6.02 12.70 25.44
N SER A 332 -6.83 11.71 25.03
CA SER A 332 -7.78 11.85 23.92
C SER A 332 -8.82 12.95 24.16
N ARG A 333 -9.28 13.11 25.41
CA ARG A 333 -10.24 14.16 25.79
C ARG A 333 -9.60 15.52 25.80
N LYS A 334 -8.36 15.63 26.30
CA LYS A 334 -7.59 16.87 26.26
C LYS A 334 -7.37 17.32 24.81
N THR A 335 -7.05 16.40 23.90
CA THR A 335 -6.88 16.72 22.48
C THR A 335 -8.20 17.12 21.81
N LEU A 336 -9.31 16.47 22.15
CA LEU A 336 -10.63 16.85 21.63
C LEU A 336 -11.04 18.24 22.14
N LEU A 337 -10.90 18.51 23.43
CA LEU A 337 -11.19 19.81 24.02
C LEU A 337 -10.32 20.91 23.40
N SER A 338 -9.01 20.68 23.24
CA SER A 338 -8.14 21.66 22.60
C SER A 338 -8.52 21.89 21.14
N ASN A 339 -8.95 20.85 20.42
CA ASN A 339 -9.36 20.98 19.02
C ASN A 339 -10.70 21.72 18.87
N VAL A 340 -11.64 21.50 19.80
CA VAL A 340 -12.92 22.21 19.86
C VAL A 340 -12.72 23.66 20.27
N LEU A 341 -11.92 23.94 21.30
CA LEU A 341 -11.63 25.31 21.75
C LEU A 341 -10.89 26.13 20.70
N ASN A 342 -10.06 25.47 19.88
CA ASN A 342 -9.37 26.10 18.76
C ASN A 342 -10.14 25.95 17.43
N GLU A 343 -11.35 25.38 17.44
CA GLU A 343 -12.22 25.09 16.29
C GLU A 343 -11.50 24.51 15.05
N THR A 344 -10.45 23.69 15.24
CA THR A 344 -9.74 23.01 14.13
C THR A 344 -10.26 21.60 13.86
N SER A 345 -11.42 21.25 14.41
CA SER A 345 -12.08 19.99 14.11
C SER A 345 -12.93 20.13 12.84
N GLY A 346 -12.30 20.00 11.67
CA GLY A 346 -13.06 19.71 10.46
C GLY A 346 -13.85 18.39 10.59
N PRO A 347 -14.83 18.11 9.71
CA PRO A 347 -15.74 16.96 9.80
C PRO A 347 -15.04 15.58 9.87
N ASN A 348 -13.74 15.51 9.56
CA ASN A 348 -12.94 14.28 9.54
C ASN A 348 -11.90 14.15 10.67
N GLN A 349 -11.86 15.03 11.68
CA GLN A 349 -10.90 15.01 12.82
C GLN A 349 -9.39 15.05 12.46
N LEU A 350 -9.02 15.05 11.17
CA LEU A 350 -7.64 14.98 10.67
C LEU A 350 -6.97 16.34 10.44
N ALA A 351 -7.72 17.44 10.49
CA ALA A 351 -7.24 18.79 10.19
C ALA A 351 -7.00 19.65 11.44
N GLY A 352 -6.63 19.03 12.57
CA GLY A 352 -6.37 19.74 13.82
C GLY A 352 -5.08 20.55 13.81
N LEU A 353 -5.02 21.62 14.61
CA LEU A 353 -3.83 22.47 14.77
C LEU A 353 -2.58 21.67 15.16
N ASN A 354 -2.74 20.62 15.97
CA ASN A 354 -1.66 19.69 16.33
C ASN A 354 -1.11 18.93 15.12
N TYR A 355 -1.95 18.54 14.16
CA TYR A 355 -1.51 17.88 12.92
C TYR A 355 -0.75 18.87 12.02
N ILE A 356 -1.18 20.14 11.98
CA ILE A 356 -0.49 21.20 11.25
C ILE A 356 0.89 21.48 11.86
N LEU A 357 0.98 21.53 13.20
CA LEU A 357 2.25 21.68 13.91
C LEU A 357 3.18 20.49 13.69
N GLU A 358 2.68 19.26 13.87
CA GLU A 358 3.44 18.02 13.64
C GLU A 358 3.94 17.91 12.18
N PHE A 359 3.09 18.26 11.20
CA PHE A 359 3.50 18.32 9.80
C PHE A 359 4.58 19.39 9.56
N SER A 360 4.49 20.54 10.22
CA SER A 360 5.49 21.61 10.10
C SER A 360 6.85 21.21 10.69
N GLU A 361 6.85 20.48 11.81
CA GLU A 361 8.07 19.95 12.44
C GLU A 361 8.70 18.86 11.59
N ASN A 362 7.90 17.93 11.05
CA ASN A 362 8.37 16.89 10.13
C ASN A 362 8.95 17.48 8.83
N LYS A 363 8.40 18.59 8.34
CA LYS A 363 8.94 19.29 7.17
C LYS A 363 10.28 19.97 7.46
N LYS A 364 10.46 20.56 8.65
CA LYS A 364 11.75 21.14 9.06
C LYS A 364 12.84 20.07 9.17
N ASN A 365 12.49 18.91 9.73
CA ASN A 365 13.41 17.78 9.92
C ASN A 365 13.80 17.06 8.62
N THR A 366 13.01 17.19 7.55
CA THR A 366 13.32 16.62 6.23
C THR A 366 14.05 17.58 5.30
N SER A 367 14.12 18.88 5.67
CA SER A 367 14.86 19.91 4.93
C SER A 367 16.27 20.18 5.47
N SER A 368 16.63 19.56 6.60
CA SER A 368 18.00 19.45 7.12
C SER A 368 18.62 18.14 6.68
#